data_AF-A0A534HUX7-F1
#
_entry.id   AF-A0A534HUX7-F1
#
_cell.length_a   1.000
_cell.length_b   1.000
_cell.length_c   1.000
_cell.angle_alpha   90.00
_cell.angle_beta   90.00
_cell.angle_gamma   90.00
#
_symmetry.space_group_name_H-M   'P 1'
#
loop_
_entity.id
_entity.type
_entity.pdbx_description
1 polymer ?
#
loop_
_entity_poly.entity_id
_entity_poly.type
_entity_poly.pdbx_seq_one_letter_code
_entity_poly.pdbx_strand_id
1 'polypeptide(L)'
;MQPSRRARTLAALLIIAILGTVFVAVPQPARADAGAPRWTSGDFWLYVDASNPNHTRRFEVVARETTRTLRGTLYDAWHVKDTETTGSFAVVTDVWMRDENLGIVNRSVTIFALIITTYEPPQPEAMFPLSVQKTWSISVNASLKIGNGGVSTALTTVSAQVDGEVDVTVAEGTFHSFVVRSLGGGTYTKFYYSDQAGYYSKRETYNAQDQKTEEMDLSSHRYQWSTTFLLIIVGLVLLAVVAIAGFVIVRRRRRGTPRVPPPPPPSSP
;
A
#
# COMPACT_ATOMS: atom_id res chain seq x y z
N MET A 1 -39.16 -32.88 -24.57
CA MET A 1 -37.88 -33.38 -24.01
C MET A 1 -37.52 -32.55 -22.79
N GLN A 2 -37.67 -33.10 -21.57
CA GLN A 2 -37.25 -32.41 -20.35
C GLN A 2 -35.74 -32.61 -20.15
N PRO A 3 -34.95 -31.53 -19.97
CA PRO A 3 -33.53 -31.69 -19.65
C PRO A 3 -33.39 -32.35 -18.28
N SER A 4 -32.48 -33.33 -18.19
CA SER A 4 -32.23 -34.09 -16.97
C SER A 4 -31.87 -33.16 -15.81
N ARG A 5 -32.27 -33.53 -14.57
CA ARG A 5 -32.00 -32.74 -13.36
C ARG A 5 -30.51 -32.37 -13.16
N ARG A 6 -29.59 -33.12 -13.80
CA ARG A 6 -28.15 -32.86 -13.82
C ARG A 6 -27.74 -31.70 -14.75
N ALA A 7 -28.42 -31.51 -15.88
CA ALA A 7 -28.16 -30.39 -16.79
C ALA A 7 -28.62 -29.05 -16.22
N ARG A 8 -29.73 -29.04 -15.46
CA ARG A 8 -30.23 -27.83 -14.76
C ARG A 8 -29.32 -27.38 -13.61
N THR A 9 -28.63 -28.31 -12.95
CA THR A 9 -27.69 -27.99 -11.86
C THR A 9 -26.35 -27.49 -12.39
N LEU A 10 -25.87 -28.04 -13.51
CA LEU A 10 -24.67 -27.54 -14.21
C LEU A 10 -24.90 -26.17 -14.84
N ALA A 11 -26.06 -25.92 -15.45
CA ALA A 11 -26.40 -24.61 -16.01
C ALA A 11 -26.56 -23.52 -14.93
N ALA A 12 -27.13 -23.85 -13.76
CA ALA A 12 -27.24 -22.91 -12.64
C ALA A 12 -25.87 -22.53 -12.03
N LEU A 13 -24.92 -23.47 -11.98
CA LEU A 13 -23.55 -23.21 -11.51
C LEU A 13 -22.74 -22.35 -12.49
N LEU A 14 -22.97 -22.49 -13.79
CA LEU A 14 -22.26 -21.73 -14.83
C LEU A 14 -22.77 -20.29 -14.94
N ILE A 15 -24.05 -20.04 -14.65
CA ILE A 15 -24.63 -18.68 -14.59
C ILE A 15 -24.12 -17.91 -13.35
N ILE A 16 -23.90 -18.57 -12.21
CA ILE A 16 -23.29 -17.94 -11.03
C ILE A 16 -21.81 -17.61 -11.26
N ALA A 17 -21.10 -18.41 -12.08
CA ALA A 17 -19.71 -18.15 -12.43
C ALA A 17 -19.53 -16.99 -13.44
N ILE A 18 -20.53 -16.70 -14.27
CA ILE A 18 -20.46 -15.65 -15.30
C ILE A 18 -21.09 -14.32 -14.85
N LEU A 19 -22.02 -14.32 -13.88
CA LEU A 19 -22.56 -13.09 -13.25
C LEU A 19 -21.74 -12.60 -12.04
N GLY A 20 -20.60 -13.23 -11.76
CA GLY A 20 -19.76 -12.97 -10.58
C GLY A 20 -18.65 -11.94 -10.75
N THR A 21 -18.64 -11.09 -11.78
CA THR A 21 -17.83 -9.87 -11.78
C THR A 21 -18.57 -8.76 -11.03
N VAL A 22 -18.92 -9.03 -9.78
CA VAL A 22 -19.17 -7.96 -8.82
C VAL A 22 -17.79 -7.43 -8.49
N PHE A 23 -17.51 -6.17 -8.83
CA PHE A 23 -16.47 -5.42 -8.16
C PHE A 23 -16.79 -5.52 -6.68
N VAL A 24 -16.09 -6.40 -5.97
CA VAL A 24 -16.10 -6.39 -4.51
C VAL A 24 -15.32 -5.14 -4.15
N ALA A 25 -16.02 -4.00 -4.11
CA ALA A 25 -15.62 -2.90 -3.25
C ALA A 25 -15.61 -3.50 -1.86
N VAL A 26 -14.44 -3.95 -1.41
CA VAL A 26 -14.25 -4.48 -0.06
C VAL A 26 -14.66 -3.34 0.86
N PRO A 27 -15.79 -3.44 1.58
CA PRO A 27 -16.13 -2.42 2.55
C PRO A 27 -15.00 -2.44 3.58
N GLN A 28 -14.16 -1.41 3.56
CA GLN A 28 -13.14 -1.28 4.57
C GLN A 28 -13.88 -0.99 5.88
N PRO A 29 -13.66 -1.80 6.94
CA PRO A 29 -14.13 -1.39 8.26
C PRO A 29 -13.50 -0.03 8.55
N ALA A 30 -14.29 0.94 9.03
CA ALA A 30 -13.80 2.24 9.48
C ALA A 30 -12.63 2.00 10.43
N ARG A 31 -11.40 2.20 9.95
CA ARG A 31 -10.21 2.03 10.75
C ARG A 31 -10.03 3.33 11.50
N ALA A 32 -10.14 3.30 12.82
CA ALA A 32 -9.87 4.48 13.64
C ALA A 32 -8.43 4.99 13.47
N ASP A 33 -7.51 4.10 13.07
CA ASP A 33 -6.10 4.40 12.90
C ASP A 33 -5.49 3.71 11.65
N ALA A 34 -4.49 4.34 11.03
CA ALA A 34 -3.61 3.72 10.02
C ALA A 34 -2.23 3.37 10.58
N GLY A 35 -1.71 2.20 10.19
CA GLY A 35 -0.44 1.67 10.68
C GLY A 35 0.77 2.06 9.82
N ALA A 36 1.98 1.83 10.34
CA ALA A 36 3.19 1.95 9.55
C ALA A 36 3.18 0.95 8.38
N PRO A 37 3.74 1.31 7.21
CA PRO A 37 3.78 0.40 6.08
C PRO A 37 4.77 -0.74 6.32
N ARG A 38 4.62 -1.81 5.55
CA ARG A 38 5.54 -2.94 5.57
C ARG A 38 6.06 -3.19 4.17
N TRP A 39 7.07 -2.42 3.80
CA TRP A 39 7.66 -2.49 2.47
C TRP A 39 8.46 -3.77 2.26
N THR A 40 8.60 -4.08 0.99
CA THR A 40 9.43 -5.15 0.46
C THR A 40 10.22 -4.63 -0.74
N SER A 41 11.36 -5.24 -1.02
CA SER A 41 12.18 -4.87 -2.18
C SER A 41 11.37 -4.98 -3.48
N GLY A 42 11.40 -3.89 -4.24
CA GLY A 42 10.70 -3.68 -5.49
C GLY A 42 9.25 -3.20 -5.34
N ASP A 43 8.76 -2.91 -4.12
CA ASP A 43 7.55 -2.10 -4.00
C ASP A 43 7.78 -0.73 -4.68
N PHE A 44 6.76 -0.19 -5.34
CA PHE A 44 6.89 1.10 -6.01
C PHE A 44 5.56 1.86 -6.10
N TRP A 45 5.67 3.18 -6.23
CA TRP A 45 4.56 4.10 -6.47
C TRP A 45 4.97 5.08 -7.58
N LEU A 46 4.15 5.14 -8.63
CA LEU A 46 4.30 6.09 -9.73
C LEU A 46 3.21 7.14 -9.62
N TYR A 47 3.63 8.40 -9.53
CA TYR A 47 2.78 9.57 -9.47
C TYR A 47 2.87 10.37 -10.76
N VAL A 48 1.77 11.00 -11.13
CA VAL A 48 1.67 11.93 -12.26
C VAL A 48 1.11 13.25 -11.74
N ASP A 49 1.70 14.36 -12.19
CA ASP A 49 1.21 15.69 -11.86
C ASP A 49 -0.14 15.94 -12.55
N ALA A 50 -1.15 16.29 -11.77
CA ALA A 50 -2.52 16.52 -12.27
C ALA A 50 -2.58 17.69 -13.26
N SER A 51 -1.68 18.67 -13.14
CA SER A 51 -1.61 19.85 -14.01
C SER A 51 -0.66 19.65 -15.21
N ASN A 52 0.26 18.69 -15.12
CA ASN A 52 1.25 18.43 -16.16
C ASN A 52 1.56 16.93 -16.28
N PRO A 53 0.89 16.19 -17.18
CA PRO A 53 1.12 14.75 -17.34
C PRO A 53 2.56 14.35 -17.73
N ASN A 54 3.38 15.31 -18.19
CA ASN A 54 4.80 15.08 -18.49
C ASN A 54 5.71 15.21 -17.25
N HIS A 55 5.15 15.60 -16.11
CA HIS A 55 5.80 15.61 -14.81
C HIS A 55 5.35 14.37 -14.02
N THR A 56 6.30 13.48 -13.74
CA THR A 56 6.04 12.21 -13.03
C THR A 56 7.08 12.00 -11.94
N ARG A 57 6.69 11.27 -10.90
CA ARG A 57 7.59 10.90 -9.81
C ARG A 57 7.44 9.42 -9.50
N ARG A 58 8.53 8.66 -9.54
CA ARG A 58 8.56 7.24 -9.21
C ARG A 58 9.35 7.04 -7.93
N PHE A 59 8.70 6.48 -6.92
CA PHE A 59 9.30 6.07 -5.67
C PHE A 59 9.42 4.54 -5.67
N GLU A 60 10.63 4.00 -5.55
CA GLU A 60 10.90 2.56 -5.64
C GLU A 60 11.78 2.08 -4.49
N VAL A 61 11.30 1.09 -3.75
CA VAL A 61 12.03 0.44 -2.66
C VAL A 61 13.04 -0.53 -3.26
N VAL A 62 14.33 -0.30 -3.05
CA VAL A 62 15.40 -1.12 -3.64
C VAL A 62 15.76 -2.28 -2.70
N ALA A 63 16.26 -1.94 -1.52
CA ALA A 63 16.78 -2.90 -0.56
C ALA A 63 16.75 -2.31 0.86
N ARG A 64 16.92 -3.18 1.85
CA ARG A 64 17.17 -2.78 3.22
C ARG A 64 18.67 -2.79 3.48
N GLU A 65 19.20 -1.69 3.97
CA GLU A 65 20.63 -1.52 4.19
C GLU A 65 20.96 -0.57 5.34
N THR A 66 22.19 -0.71 5.85
CA THR A 66 22.72 0.17 6.87
C THR A 66 23.28 1.43 6.24
N THR A 67 22.73 2.59 6.60
CA THR A 67 23.22 3.91 6.16
C THR A 67 23.86 4.68 7.31
N ARG A 68 24.76 5.60 6.98
CA ARG A 68 25.47 6.46 7.93
C ARG A 68 25.13 7.92 7.66
N THR A 69 24.83 8.67 8.71
CA THR A 69 24.67 10.13 8.64
C THR A 69 26.01 10.84 8.48
N LEU A 70 26.02 12.12 8.11
CA LEU A 70 27.25 12.92 8.02
C LEU A 70 27.95 13.13 9.38
N ARG A 71 27.21 12.96 10.49
CA ARG A 71 27.74 13.05 11.86
C ARG A 71 28.16 11.69 12.44
N GLY A 72 28.01 10.61 11.68
CA GLY A 72 28.57 9.29 11.98
C GLY A 72 27.59 8.26 12.56
N THR A 73 26.33 8.63 12.81
CA THR A 73 25.31 7.72 13.34
C THR A 73 24.86 6.72 12.29
N LEU A 74 24.70 5.45 12.67
CA LEU A 74 24.26 4.37 11.79
C LEU A 74 22.78 4.06 12.01
N TYR A 75 22.06 3.81 10.93
CA TYR A 75 20.66 3.40 10.93
C TYR A 75 20.44 2.25 9.95
N ASP A 76 19.59 1.30 10.33
CA ASP A 76 18.99 0.35 9.40
C ASP A 76 17.79 1.02 8.71
N ALA A 77 17.80 1.06 7.38
CA ALA A 77 16.84 1.81 6.59
C ALA A 77 16.54 1.14 5.23
N TRP A 78 15.39 1.45 4.66
CA TRP A 78 15.10 1.16 3.26
C TRP A 78 15.83 2.15 2.37
N HIS A 79 16.64 1.65 1.45
CA HIS A 79 17.12 2.41 0.29
C HIS A 79 16.00 2.48 -0.74
N VAL A 80 15.67 3.71 -1.11
CA VAL A 80 14.63 4.06 -2.06
C VAL A 80 15.24 4.91 -3.17
N LYS A 81 14.84 4.65 -4.40
CA LYS A 81 15.08 5.56 -5.53
C LYS A 81 13.84 6.41 -5.76
N ASP A 82 14.01 7.72 -5.62
CA ASP A 82 12.99 8.72 -5.92
C ASP A 82 13.38 9.43 -7.22
N THR A 83 12.68 9.07 -8.30
CA THR A 83 12.96 9.57 -9.66
C THR A 83 11.89 10.56 -10.07
N GLU A 84 12.25 11.83 -10.21
CA GLU A 84 11.37 12.88 -10.72
C GLU A 84 11.72 13.15 -12.18
N THR A 85 10.73 13.13 -13.07
CA THR A 85 10.90 13.31 -14.51
C THR A 85 9.98 14.41 -14.99
N THR A 86 10.53 15.41 -15.67
CA THR A 86 9.78 16.51 -16.29
C THR A 86 10.21 16.65 -17.75
N GLY A 87 9.34 16.23 -18.66
CA GLY A 87 9.66 16.16 -20.09
C GLY A 87 10.84 15.21 -20.35
N SER A 88 11.93 15.71 -20.93
CA SER A 88 13.13 14.92 -21.22
C SER A 88 14.16 14.89 -20.08
N PHE A 89 13.90 15.59 -18.97
CA PHE A 89 14.82 15.65 -17.84
C PHE A 89 14.37 14.71 -16.73
N ALA A 90 15.29 13.95 -16.16
CA ALA A 90 15.06 13.11 -15.00
C ALA A 90 16.14 13.35 -13.94
N VAL A 91 15.71 13.44 -12.69
CA VAL A 91 16.57 13.54 -11.52
C VAL A 91 16.28 12.34 -10.62
N VAL A 92 17.33 11.60 -10.26
CA VAL A 92 17.24 10.48 -9.33
C VAL A 92 17.85 10.90 -8.01
N THR A 93 17.07 10.79 -6.94
CA THR A 93 17.50 10.97 -5.56
C THR A 93 17.47 9.61 -4.87
N ASP A 94 18.60 9.18 -4.32
CA ASP A 94 18.64 8.05 -3.41
C ASP A 94 18.23 8.53 -2.01
N VAL A 95 17.29 7.83 -1.40
CA VAL A 95 16.72 8.16 -0.09
C VAL A 95 16.84 6.95 0.81
N TRP A 96 17.37 7.13 2.02
CA TRP A 96 17.35 6.12 3.06
C TRP A 96 16.33 6.50 4.10
N MET A 97 15.34 5.64 4.33
CA MET A 97 14.26 5.94 5.26
C MET A 97 13.79 4.75 6.06
N ARG A 98 13.27 5.04 7.25
CA ARG A 98 12.71 4.07 8.18
C ARG A 98 11.22 3.91 7.95
N ASP A 99 10.73 2.69 8.00
CA ASP A 99 9.31 2.35 7.84
C ASP A 99 8.46 2.76 9.06
N GLU A 100 9.02 2.71 10.27
CA GLU A 100 8.30 2.99 11.53
C GLU A 100 7.61 4.37 11.62
N ASN A 101 8.10 5.36 10.87
CA ASN A 101 7.64 6.75 10.85
C ASN A 101 7.89 7.45 9.50
N LEU A 102 8.14 6.65 8.45
CA LEU A 102 8.62 7.14 7.15
C LEU A 102 9.84 8.10 7.28
N GLY A 103 10.67 7.86 8.30
CA GLY A 103 11.69 8.80 8.74
C GLY A 103 12.91 8.79 7.83
N ILE A 104 13.23 9.93 7.22
CA ILE A 104 14.36 10.09 6.31
C ILE A 104 15.65 10.21 7.12
N VAL A 105 16.57 9.30 6.89
CA VAL A 105 17.91 9.30 7.50
C VAL A 105 18.89 10.07 6.63
N ASN A 106 18.87 9.78 5.32
CA ASN A 106 19.85 10.27 4.36
C ASN A 106 19.16 10.48 3.00
N ARG A 107 19.59 11.50 2.26
CA ARG A 107 19.28 11.71 0.85
C ARG A 107 20.56 12.05 0.10
N SER A 108 20.74 11.46 -1.07
CA SER A 108 21.80 11.86 -1.99
C SER A 108 21.26 12.07 -3.40
N VAL A 109 21.66 13.17 -4.01
CA VAL A 109 21.31 13.53 -5.38
C VAL A 109 22.53 14.12 -6.06
N THR A 110 22.70 13.87 -7.35
CA THR A 110 23.77 14.49 -8.14
C THR A 110 23.18 15.51 -9.09
N ILE A 111 23.40 16.80 -8.80
CA ILE A 111 23.01 17.93 -9.65
C ILE A 111 24.22 18.84 -9.77
N PHE A 112 24.96 18.73 -10.87
CA PHE A 112 26.29 19.32 -11.08
C PHE A 112 27.39 18.83 -10.11
N ALA A 113 27.06 18.59 -8.84
CA ALA A 113 27.86 17.96 -7.80
C ALA A 113 26.99 17.00 -6.97
N LEU A 114 27.63 16.06 -6.27
CA LEU A 114 26.95 15.21 -5.30
C LEU A 114 26.53 16.04 -4.09
N ILE A 115 25.24 16.02 -3.77
CA ILE A 115 24.64 16.68 -2.61
C ILE A 115 24.14 15.59 -1.69
N ILE A 116 24.59 15.61 -0.44
CA ILE A 116 24.17 14.67 0.61
C ILE A 116 23.52 15.47 1.74
N THR A 117 22.32 15.05 2.14
CA THR A 117 21.60 15.60 3.28
C THR A 117 21.25 14.48 4.26
N THR A 118 21.58 14.65 5.54
CA THR A 118 21.30 13.65 6.59
C THR A 118 20.62 14.27 7.79
N TYR A 119 19.77 13.52 8.47
CA TYR A 119 18.98 14.00 9.61
C TYR A 119 19.24 13.19 10.88
N GLU A 120 19.43 13.89 11.99
CA GLU A 120 19.60 13.28 13.32
C GLU A 120 18.74 13.96 14.40
N PRO A 121 17.72 13.28 14.96
CA PRO A 121 17.20 11.97 14.55
C PRO A 121 16.63 12.00 13.11
N PRO A 122 16.30 10.83 12.49
CA PRO A 122 15.69 10.79 11.17
C PRO A 122 14.45 11.67 11.08
N GLN A 123 14.30 12.43 10.00
CA GLN A 123 13.18 13.36 9.79
C GLN A 123 11.89 12.57 9.54
N PRO A 124 10.90 12.59 10.44
CA PRO A 124 9.67 11.82 10.28
C PRO A 124 8.71 12.48 9.30
N GLU A 125 8.19 11.72 8.34
CA GLU A 125 7.13 12.16 7.43
C GLU A 125 5.73 11.74 7.94
N ALA A 126 5.66 10.77 8.87
CA ALA A 126 4.45 10.33 9.54
C ALA A 126 4.76 9.83 10.95
N MET A 127 3.85 9.96 11.91
CA MET A 127 4.00 9.30 13.21
C MET A 127 2.89 8.28 13.44
N PHE A 128 3.18 7.01 13.17
CA PHE A 128 2.20 5.93 13.31
C PHE A 128 1.94 5.55 14.79
N PRO A 129 0.76 4.96 15.10
CA PRO A 129 -0.43 4.91 14.24
C PRO A 129 -0.96 6.32 13.93
N LEU A 130 -1.41 6.56 12.70
CA LEU A 130 -2.03 7.82 12.31
C LEU A 130 -3.48 7.81 12.77
N SER A 131 -3.92 8.89 13.39
CA SER A 131 -5.28 9.10 13.83
C SER A 131 -5.65 10.57 13.68
N VAL A 132 -6.93 10.86 13.45
CA VAL A 132 -7.42 12.23 13.23
C VAL A 132 -6.98 13.15 14.38
N GLN A 133 -6.52 14.36 14.02
CA GLN A 133 -5.99 15.39 14.94
C GLN A 133 -4.67 15.04 15.65
N LYS A 134 -4.04 13.89 15.37
CA LYS A 134 -2.71 13.60 15.89
C LYS A 134 -1.70 14.65 15.38
N THR A 135 -0.90 15.20 16.29
CA THR A 135 0.13 16.20 15.98
C THR A 135 1.49 15.72 16.47
N TRP A 136 2.55 16.20 15.81
CA TRP A 136 3.91 16.02 16.28
C TRP A 136 4.80 17.19 15.90
N SER A 137 5.85 17.40 16.69
CA SER A 137 6.89 18.41 16.50
C SER A 137 8.21 17.87 17.04
N ILE A 138 9.22 17.74 16.17
CA ILE A 138 10.51 17.12 16.50
C ILE A 138 11.64 18.01 15.98
N SER A 139 12.61 18.32 16.83
CA SER A 139 13.84 19.00 16.43
C SER A 139 14.84 18.01 15.85
N VAL A 140 15.34 18.29 14.65
CA VAL A 140 16.30 17.46 13.90
C VAL A 140 17.53 18.28 13.52
N ASN A 141 18.71 17.66 13.60
CA ASN A 141 19.93 18.22 13.04
C ASN A 141 20.01 17.82 11.57
N ALA A 142 19.73 18.76 10.68
CA ALA A 142 19.92 18.60 9.24
C ALA A 142 21.37 18.94 8.89
N SER A 143 22.10 17.97 8.34
CA SER A 143 23.48 18.16 7.88
C SER A 143 23.54 18.06 6.36
N LEU A 144 24.25 18.98 5.73
CA LEU A 144 24.41 19.11 4.29
C LEU A 144 25.89 19.02 3.92
N LYS A 145 26.21 18.29 2.84
CA LYS A 145 27.52 18.27 2.20
C LYS A 145 27.36 18.37 0.69
N ILE A 146 28.14 19.27 0.06
CA ILE A 146 28.14 19.47 -1.39
C ILE A 146 29.54 19.14 -1.94
N GLY A 147 29.62 18.15 -2.83
CA GLY A 147 30.86 17.65 -3.41
C GLY A 147 31.89 17.29 -2.34
N ASN A 148 33.09 17.83 -2.48
CA ASN A 148 34.19 17.67 -1.52
C ASN A 148 34.23 18.76 -0.43
N GLY A 149 33.18 19.57 -0.32
CA GLY A 149 33.07 20.63 0.69
C GLY A 149 32.95 20.10 2.13
N GLY A 150 33.04 21.02 3.08
CA GLY A 150 32.78 20.74 4.49
C GLY A 150 31.31 20.40 4.76
N VAL A 151 31.05 19.80 5.93
CA VAL A 151 29.68 19.54 6.41
C VAL A 151 29.15 20.78 7.10
N SER A 152 27.97 21.24 6.69
CA SER A 152 27.20 22.27 7.40
C SER A 152 26.03 21.62 8.14
N THR A 153 25.79 22.01 9.39
CA THR A 153 24.69 21.46 10.19
C THR A 153 23.83 22.58 10.75
N ALA A 154 22.52 22.42 10.67
CA ALA A 154 21.53 23.32 11.23
C ALA A 154 20.49 22.54 12.04
N LEU A 155 20.06 23.12 13.16
CA LEU A 155 18.92 22.62 13.91
C LEU A 155 17.64 23.16 13.26
N THR A 156 16.71 22.28 12.93
CA THR A 156 15.39 22.63 12.39
C THR A 156 14.31 21.84 13.11
N THR A 157 13.08 22.35 13.07
CA THR A 157 11.91 21.69 13.68
C THR A 157 10.97 21.22 12.60
N VAL A 158 10.66 19.93 12.61
CA VAL A 158 9.69 19.30 11.70
C VAL A 158 8.42 19.07 12.48
N SER A 159 7.33 19.69 12.02
CA SER A 159 6.02 19.58 12.65
C SER A 159 4.98 19.14 11.62
N ALA A 160 4.01 18.34 12.03
CA ALA A 160 2.89 17.94 11.18
C ALA A 160 1.66 17.56 12.01
N GLN A 161 0.51 17.51 11.33
CA GLN A 161 -0.78 17.15 11.89
C GLN A 161 -1.55 16.24 10.94
N VAL A 162 -2.32 15.31 11.49
CA VAL A 162 -3.36 14.59 10.74
C VAL A 162 -4.63 15.44 10.72
N ASP A 163 -4.96 16.05 9.59
CA ASP A 163 -6.13 16.92 9.46
C ASP A 163 -7.44 16.11 9.49
N GLY A 164 -7.43 14.89 8.94
CA GLY A 164 -8.61 14.04 8.85
C GLY A 164 -8.38 12.81 7.98
N GLU A 165 -9.48 12.16 7.61
CA GLU A 165 -9.53 10.99 6.73
C GLU A 165 -10.43 11.30 5.53
N VAL A 166 -10.06 10.78 4.35
CA VAL A 166 -10.83 10.95 3.12
C VAL A 166 -10.58 9.81 2.15
N ASP A 167 -11.62 9.43 1.40
CA ASP A 167 -11.47 8.51 0.26
C ASP A 167 -10.96 9.29 -0.95
N VAL A 168 -9.75 8.96 -1.38
CA VAL A 168 -9.06 9.60 -2.51
C VAL A 168 -9.27 8.74 -3.74
N THR A 169 -9.86 9.31 -4.80
CA THR A 169 -10.02 8.61 -6.09
C THR A 169 -9.02 9.15 -7.11
N VAL A 170 -8.18 8.26 -7.62
CA VAL A 170 -7.12 8.51 -8.62
C VAL A 170 -7.21 7.47 -9.74
N ALA A 171 -6.35 7.56 -10.76
CA ALA A 171 -6.36 6.64 -11.91
C ALA A 171 -6.25 5.16 -11.51
N GLU A 172 -5.47 4.87 -10.47
CA GLU A 172 -5.24 3.51 -9.97
C GLU A 172 -6.44 2.95 -9.16
N GLY A 173 -7.33 3.81 -8.66
CA GLY A 173 -8.49 3.42 -7.88
C GLY A 173 -8.82 4.38 -6.74
N THR A 174 -9.66 3.90 -5.81
CA THR A 174 -10.06 4.66 -4.62
C THR A 174 -9.37 4.11 -3.38
N PHE A 175 -8.73 5.00 -2.62
CA PHE A 175 -7.96 4.66 -1.42
C PHE A 175 -8.46 5.46 -0.22
N HIS A 176 -8.83 4.76 0.85
CA HIS A 176 -9.08 5.40 2.13
C HIS A 176 -7.76 5.91 2.71
N SER A 177 -7.66 7.22 2.95
CA SER A 177 -6.39 7.90 3.25
C SER A 177 -6.48 8.86 4.43
N PHE A 178 -5.40 8.91 5.23
CA PHE A 178 -5.19 9.89 6.30
C PHE A 178 -4.42 11.09 5.75
N VAL A 179 -4.92 12.29 5.98
CA VAL A 179 -4.33 13.54 5.45
C VAL A 179 -3.32 14.08 6.45
N VAL A 180 -2.03 13.83 6.20
CA VAL A 180 -0.92 14.38 6.98
C VAL A 180 -0.51 15.72 6.38
N ARG A 181 -0.67 16.81 7.11
CA ARG A 181 -0.25 18.16 6.72
C ARG A 181 0.99 18.58 7.48
N SER A 182 2.02 19.00 6.77
CA SER A 182 3.20 19.65 7.38
C SER A 182 2.81 20.98 8.01
N LEU A 183 3.31 21.28 9.19
CA LEU A 183 3.11 22.53 9.91
C LEU A 183 4.38 23.39 9.85
N GLY A 184 4.21 24.69 9.62
CA GLY A 184 5.29 25.66 9.51
C GLY A 184 4.79 26.99 8.93
N GLY A 185 5.65 28.00 8.87
CA GLY A 185 5.35 29.25 8.17
C GLY A 185 5.76 29.16 6.71
N GLY A 186 4.82 29.36 5.78
CA GLY A 186 5.10 29.37 4.34
C GLY A 186 4.40 28.27 3.57
N THR A 187 5.10 27.68 2.61
CA THR A 187 4.64 26.54 1.80
C THR A 187 4.46 25.30 2.68
N TYR A 188 3.38 24.56 2.45
CA TYR A 188 3.11 23.31 3.17
C TYR A 188 2.65 22.22 2.20
N THR A 189 2.78 20.96 2.63
CA THR A 189 2.39 19.79 1.84
C THR A 189 1.36 18.96 2.62
N LYS A 190 0.36 18.44 1.91
CA LYS A 190 -0.56 17.41 2.37
C LYS A 190 -0.18 16.09 1.72
N PHE A 191 0.05 15.08 2.56
CA PHE A 191 0.30 13.70 2.15
C PHE A 191 -0.90 12.85 2.52
N TYR A 192 -1.48 12.17 1.53
CA TYR A 192 -2.65 11.33 1.73
C TYR A 192 -2.19 9.88 1.90
N TYR A 193 -1.87 9.49 3.12
CA TYR A 193 -1.33 8.17 3.42
C TYR A 193 -2.43 7.11 3.45
N SER A 194 -2.25 6.00 2.72
CA SER A 194 -3.18 4.86 2.77
C SER A 194 -2.46 3.57 3.15
N ASP A 195 -2.97 2.88 4.17
CA ASP A 195 -2.54 1.53 4.56
C ASP A 195 -2.64 0.52 3.40
N GLN A 196 -3.63 0.72 2.50
CA GLN A 196 -3.87 -0.17 1.37
C GLN A 196 -2.79 -0.02 0.30
N ALA A 197 -2.37 1.23 0.06
CA ALA A 197 -1.29 1.53 -0.88
C ALA A 197 0.08 1.30 -0.25
N GLY A 198 0.19 1.31 1.09
CA GLY A 198 1.47 1.21 1.80
C GLY A 198 2.33 2.47 1.71
N TYR A 199 1.78 3.55 1.14
CA TYR A 199 2.41 4.86 1.01
C TYR A 199 1.33 5.90 0.66
N TYR A 200 1.71 7.01 0.03
CA TYR A 200 0.77 8.08 -0.32
C TYR A 200 -0.06 7.73 -1.56
N SER A 201 -1.38 7.88 -1.48
CA SER A 201 -2.30 7.83 -2.64
C SER A 201 -2.27 9.13 -3.44
N LYS A 202 -1.92 10.23 -2.78
CA LYS A 202 -1.87 11.58 -3.33
C LYS A 202 -0.93 12.48 -2.53
N ARG A 203 -0.34 13.48 -3.18
CA ARG A 203 0.41 14.58 -2.55
C ARG A 203 -0.07 15.90 -3.12
N GLU A 204 -0.30 16.89 -2.27
CA GLU A 204 -0.63 18.26 -2.68
C GLU A 204 0.31 19.24 -1.99
N THR A 205 0.79 20.24 -2.72
CA THR A 205 1.60 21.33 -2.16
C THR A 205 0.86 22.65 -2.30
N TYR A 206 0.92 23.46 -1.25
CA TYR A 206 0.24 24.73 -1.12
C TYR A 206 1.26 25.80 -0.77
N ASN A 207 1.11 27.00 -1.34
CA ASN A 207 1.92 28.15 -0.98
C ASN A 207 1.46 28.78 0.36
N ALA A 208 2.14 29.85 0.78
CA ALA A 208 1.84 30.58 2.02
C ALA A 208 0.46 31.26 2.03
N GLN A 209 -0.20 31.41 0.88
CA GLN A 209 -1.53 31.99 0.71
C GLN A 209 -2.62 30.91 0.61
N ASP A 210 -2.31 29.67 0.97
CA ASP A 210 -3.23 28.53 0.91
C ASP A 210 -3.69 28.18 -0.51
N GLN A 211 -2.92 28.56 -1.53
CA GLN A 211 -3.20 28.20 -2.91
C GLN A 211 -2.43 26.93 -3.28
N LYS A 212 -3.12 25.93 -3.81
CA LYS A 212 -2.51 24.71 -4.32
C LYS A 212 -1.62 25.03 -5.51
N THR A 213 -0.34 24.68 -5.42
CA THR A 213 0.69 24.90 -6.45
C THR A 213 1.11 23.62 -7.15
N GLU A 214 0.90 22.46 -6.53
CA GLU A 214 1.25 21.16 -7.10
C GLU A 214 0.28 20.08 -6.60
N GLU A 215 -0.01 19.09 -7.44
CA GLU A 215 -0.80 17.91 -7.11
C GLU A 215 -0.24 16.71 -7.85
N MET A 216 0.15 15.68 -7.11
CA MET A 216 0.68 14.43 -7.63
C MET A 216 -0.28 13.30 -7.25
N ASP A 217 -0.88 12.69 -8.26
CA ASP A 217 -1.85 11.61 -8.10
C ASP A 217 -1.20 10.25 -8.39
N LEU A 218 -1.53 9.25 -7.56
CA LEU A 218 -1.02 7.90 -7.78
C LEU A 218 -1.63 7.32 -9.07
N SER A 219 -0.76 7.01 -10.03
CA SER A 219 -1.15 6.46 -11.32
C SER A 219 -0.93 4.95 -11.43
N SER A 220 0.03 4.41 -10.70
CA SER A 220 0.31 2.97 -10.68
C SER A 220 1.14 2.62 -9.45
N HIS A 221 0.92 1.44 -8.87
CA HIS A 221 1.76 0.98 -7.77
C HIS A 221 1.90 -0.54 -7.70
N ARG A 222 2.88 -0.97 -6.89
CA ARG A 222 3.02 -2.34 -6.42
C ARG A 222 3.33 -2.30 -4.93
N TYR A 223 2.44 -2.88 -4.13
CA TYR A 223 2.63 -3.03 -2.69
C TYR A 223 2.24 -4.45 -2.25
N GLN A 224 3.21 -5.25 -1.82
CA GLN A 224 3.02 -6.69 -1.65
C GLN A 224 2.36 -7.10 -0.32
N TRP A 225 2.34 -6.23 0.70
CA TRP A 225 1.87 -6.57 2.05
C TRP A 225 0.38 -6.98 2.09
N SER A 226 -0.48 -6.35 1.29
CA SER A 226 -1.93 -6.60 1.29
C SER A 226 -2.31 -7.91 0.57
N THR A 227 -1.53 -8.32 -0.44
CA THR A 227 -1.83 -9.47 -1.30
C THR A 227 -1.71 -10.83 -0.61
N THR A 228 -0.80 -10.98 0.36
CA THR A 228 -0.56 -12.28 1.01
C THR A 228 -1.75 -12.75 1.84
N PHE A 229 -2.46 -11.81 2.49
CA PHE A 229 -3.61 -12.14 3.32
C PHE A 229 -4.83 -12.58 2.49
N LEU A 230 -5.04 -11.96 1.32
CA LEU A 230 -6.10 -12.34 0.38
C LEU A 230 -5.85 -13.73 -0.23
N LEU A 231 -4.60 -14.07 -0.59
CA LEU A 231 -4.27 -15.41 -1.10
C LEU A 231 -4.53 -16.51 -0.06
N ILE A 232 -4.26 -16.25 1.22
CA ILE A 232 -4.57 -17.20 2.31
C ILE A 232 -6.08 -17.39 2.45
N ILE A 233 -6.87 -16.32 2.41
CA ILE A 233 -8.33 -16.40 2.49
C ILE A 233 -8.93 -17.12 1.28
N VAL A 234 -8.50 -16.79 0.06
CA VAL A 234 -8.95 -17.46 -1.17
C VAL A 234 -8.57 -18.94 -1.15
N GLY A 235 -7.36 -19.27 -0.68
CA GLY A 235 -6.91 -20.65 -0.49
C GLY A 235 -7.78 -21.42 0.52
N LEU A 236 -8.14 -20.81 1.65
CA LEU A 236 -9.01 -21.40 2.67
C LEU A 236 -10.44 -21.61 2.16
N VAL A 237 -11.00 -20.66 1.40
CA VAL A 237 -12.34 -20.77 0.82
C VAL A 237 -12.39 -21.90 -0.23
N LEU A 238 -11.37 -22.00 -1.10
CA LEU A 238 -11.26 -23.10 -2.06
C LEU A 238 -11.16 -24.46 -1.37
N LEU A 239 -10.35 -24.57 -0.31
CA LEU A 239 -10.26 -25.80 0.50
C LEU A 239 -11.60 -26.17 1.14
N ALA A 240 -12.34 -25.21 1.69
CA ALA A 240 -13.65 -25.45 2.28
C ALA A 240 -14.67 -25.95 1.24
N VAL A 241 -14.70 -25.36 0.05
CA VAL A 241 -15.58 -25.79 -1.05
C VAL A 241 -15.26 -27.22 -1.50
N VAL A 242 -13.98 -27.56 -1.65
CA VAL A 242 -13.55 -28.93 -2.02
C VAL A 242 -13.92 -29.93 -0.92
N ALA A 243 -13.71 -29.58 0.35
CA ALA A 243 -14.09 -30.43 1.47
C ALA A 243 -15.61 -30.67 1.54
N ILE A 244 -16.43 -29.64 1.35
CA ILE A 244 -17.90 -29.76 1.31
C ILE A 244 -18.34 -30.61 0.12
N ALA A 245 -17.78 -30.38 -1.07
CA ALA A 245 -18.10 -31.17 -2.26
C ALA A 245 -17.74 -32.65 -2.07
N GLY A 246 -16.54 -32.94 -1.53
CA GLY A 246 -16.11 -34.29 -1.19
C GLY A 246 -17.04 -34.95 -0.17
N PHE A 247 -17.40 -34.24 0.90
CA PHE A 247 -18.34 -34.72 1.92
C PHE A 247 -19.72 -35.05 1.35
N VAL A 248 -20.26 -34.18 0.48
CA VAL A 248 -21.57 -34.39 -0.18
C VAL A 248 -21.52 -35.59 -1.12
N ILE A 249 -20.44 -35.78 -1.89
CA ILE A 249 -20.26 -36.92 -2.78
C ILE A 249 -20.18 -38.23 -1.98
N VAL A 250 -19.40 -38.26 -0.90
CA VAL A 250 -19.26 -39.45 -0.03
C VAL A 250 -20.59 -39.77 0.65
N ARG A 251 -21.30 -38.78 1.18
CA ARG A 251 -22.61 -38.95 1.83
C ARG A 251 -23.67 -39.46 0.86
N ARG A 252 -23.64 -39.03 -0.41
CA ARG A 252 -24.54 -39.54 -1.45
C ARG A 252 -24.24 -40.99 -1.83
N ARG A 253 -22.96 -41.39 -1.90
CA ARG A 253 -22.58 -42.79 -2.18
C ARG A 253 -22.99 -43.74 -1.05
N ARG A 254 -22.93 -43.32 0.21
CA ARG A 254 -23.31 -44.16 1.36
C ARG A 254 -24.82 -44.34 1.58
N ARG A 255 -25.67 -43.58 0.89
CA ARG A 255 -27.14 -43.67 0.99
C ARG A 255 -27.78 -44.53 -0.12
N GLY A 256 -26.97 -45.22 -0.93
CA GLY A 256 -27.40 -45.85 -2.18
C GLY A 256 -27.20 -47.37 -2.30
N THR A 257 -27.28 -48.15 -1.22
CA THR A 257 -27.44 -49.61 -1.32
C THR A 257 -28.87 -50.01 -0.96
N PRO A 258 -29.72 -50.41 -1.93
CA PRO A 258 -31.02 -51.01 -1.66
C PRO A 258 -30.86 -52.29 -0.84
N ARG A 259 -31.58 -52.38 0.28
CA ARG A 259 -31.71 -53.62 1.06
C ARG A 259 -32.60 -54.56 0.25
N VAL A 260 -32.02 -55.62 -0.32
CA VAL A 260 -32.79 -56.68 -1.00
C VAL A 260 -33.66 -57.38 0.05
N PRO A 261 -34.99 -57.52 -0.13
CA PRO A 261 -35.82 -58.26 0.80
C PRO A 261 -35.51 -59.77 0.72
N PRO A 262 -35.55 -60.50 1.85
CA PRO A 262 -35.33 -61.95 1.83
C PRO A 262 -36.47 -62.67 1.09
N PRO A 263 -36.17 -63.79 0.39
CA PRO A 263 -37.19 -64.54 -0.35
C PRO A 263 -38.17 -65.25 0.60
N PRO A 264 -39.46 -65.37 0.22
CA PRO A 264 -40.48 -66.01 1.03
C PRO A 264 -40.27 -67.54 1.13
N PRO A 265 -40.70 -68.17 2.23
CA PRO A 265 -40.47 -69.60 2.48
C PRO A 265 -41.33 -70.50 1.57
N PRO A 266 -40.86 -71.72 1.26
CA PRO A 266 -41.56 -72.64 0.37
C PRO A 266 -42.81 -73.22 1.04
N SER A 267 -43.93 -73.21 0.30
CA SER A 267 -45.18 -73.85 0.68
C SER A 267 -45.08 -75.38 0.53
N SER A 268 -45.33 -76.11 1.61
CA SER A 268 -45.47 -77.57 1.64
C SER A 268 -46.91 -78.01 1.27
N PRO A 269 -47.10 -79.21 0.67
CA PRO A 269 -48.40 -79.84 0.53
C PRO A 269 -48.95 -80.38 1.86
#